data_AF-A0A0R2B250-F1
#
_entry.id   AF-A0A0R2B250-F1
#
_cell.length_a   1.000
_cell.length_b   1.000
_cell.length_c   1.000
_cell.angle_alpha   90.00
_cell.angle_beta   90.00
_cell.angle_gamma   90.00
#
_symmetry.space_group_name_H-M   'P 1'
#
loop_
_entity.id
_entity.type
_entity.pdbx_description
1 polymer ?
#
loop_
_entity_poly.entity_id
_entity_poly.type
_entity_poly.pdbx_seq_one_letter_code
_entity_poly.pdbx_strand_id
1 'polypeptide(L)'
;MQTYDPNSTKQHWQVKDIIFLALLAAFFGLIYQGASYLYYALAATFLKPYANDLMLGIWLMAGPLAAILLKRRGAAFLGEFLAATAEMLLFSSWGAANLITGALQGSASELGFLTCGYKNFGKKALTLSVIFSAGVTFIWDYFQSGYQAYPLSMLLTLFGIRLLSLAFFDGVLIYQIAKLVSKAKVRV
;
A
#
# COMPACT_ATOMS: atom_id res chain seq x y z
N MET A 1 -23.14 -16.27 -20.96
CA MET A 1 -22.13 -15.41 -21.61
C MET A 1 -22.50 -13.96 -21.32
N GLN A 2 -21.74 -13.24 -20.50
CA GLN A 2 -21.95 -11.79 -20.31
C GLN A 2 -21.44 -11.08 -21.57
N THR A 3 -22.34 -10.47 -22.32
CA THR A 3 -22.01 -9.70 -23.52
C THR A 3 -21.35 -8.38 -23.13
N TYR A 4 -20.19 -8.11 -23.72
CA TYR A 4 -19.46 -6.85 -23.60
C TYR A 4 -20.31 -5.70 -24.14
N ASP A 5 -20.74 -4.81 -23.25
CA ASP A 5 -21.45 -3.57 -23.60
C ASP A 5 -20.47 -2.39 -23.53
N PRO A 6 -20.08 -1.79 -24.68
CA PRO A 6 -19.12 -0.70 -24.74
C PRO A 6 -19.64 0.63 -24.15
N ASN A 7 -20.93 0.74 -23.80
CA ASN A 7 -21.55 1.98 -23.33
C ASN A 7 -21.91 2.00 -21.82
N SER A 8 -21.53 0.97 -21.05
CA SER A 8 -21.78 0.97 -19.60
C SER A 8 -20.91 2.01 -18.88
N THR A 9 -21.55 3.04 -18.34
CA THR A 9 -20.96 4.05 -17.45
C THR A 9 -20.58 3.51 -16.07
N LYS A 10 -20.90 2.25 -15.76
CA LYS A 10 -20.38 1.54 -14.58
C LYS A 10 -18.94 1.12 -14.85
N GLN A 11 -18.01 1.54 -13.98
CA GLN A 11 -16.63 1.05 -13.96
C GLN A 11 -16.61 -0.47 -13.66
N HIS A 12 -16.85 -1.29 -14.66
CA HIS A 12 -16.80 -2.73 -14.53
C HIS A 12 -15.35 -3.21 -14.62
N TRP A 13 -14.98 -4.14 -13.74
CA TRP A 13 -13.68 -4.80 -13.79
C TRP A 13 -13.53 -5.57 -15.10
N GLN A 14 -12.43 -5.35 -15.79
CA GLN A 14 -12.09 -6.09 -16.99
C GLN A 14 -11.05 -7.17 -16.68
N VAL A 15 -10.98 -8.21 -17.52
CA VAL A 15 -9.97 -9.27 -17.37
C VAL A 15 -8.55 -8.69 -17.38
N LYS A 16 -8.30 -7.69 -18.23
CA LYS A 16 -7.01 -6.97 -18.26
C LYS A 16 -6.66 -6.31 -16.92
N ASP A 17 -7.65 -5.78 -16.21
CA ASP A 17 -7.47 -5.10 -14.91
C ASP A 17 -7.07 -6.14 -13.84
N ILE A 18 -7.67 -7.33 -13.88
CA ILE A 18 -7.35 -8.45 -12.98
C ILE A 18 -5.95 -9.01 -13.27
N ILE A 19 -5.61 -9.20 -14.55
CA ILE A 19 -4.26 -9.65 -14.95
C ILE A 19 -3.22 -8.63 -14.49
N PHE A 20 -3.50 -7.34 -14.66
CA PHE A 20 -2.61 -6.28 -14.21
C PHE A 20 -2.42 -6.27 -12.68
N LEU A 21 -3.50 -6.46 -11.90
CA LEU A 21 -3.39 -6.64 -10.45
C LEU A 21 -2.50 -7.83 -10.08
N ALA A 22 -2.66 -8.98 -10.76
CA ALA A 22 -1.84 -10.15 -10.49
C ALA A 22 -0.35 -9.89 -10.77
N LEU A 23 -0.04 -9.18 -11.86
CA LEU A 23 1.33 -8.79 -12.20
C LEU A 23 1.91 -7.79 -11.17
N LEU A 24 1.11 -6.80 -10.77
CA LEU A 24 1.49 -5.86 -9.69
C LEU A 24 1.76 -6.61 -8.39
N ALA A 25 0.87 -7.53 -8.01
CA ALA A 25 1.00 -8.33 -6.80
C ALA A 25 2.27 -9.17 -6.79
N ALA A 26 2.60 -9.84 -7.90
CA ALA A 26 3.83 -10.60 -8.02
C ALA A 26 5.07 -9.70 -7.91
N PHE A 27 5.06 -8.55 -8.57
CA PHE A 27 6.18 -7.59 -8.55
C PHE A 27 6.38 -6.97 -7.16
N PHE A 28 5.32 -6.47 -6.53
CA PHE A 28 5.40 -5.89 -5.19
C PHE A 28 5.61 -6.94 -4.11
N GLY A 29 5.09 -8.15 -4.25
CA GLY A 29 5.39 -9.25 -3.33
C GLY A 29 6.89 -9.54 -3.23
N LEU A 30 7.62 -9.49 -4.36
CA LEU A 30 9.09 -9.60 -4.36
C LEU A 30 9.76 -8.40 -3.69
N ILE A 31 9.27 -7.18 -3.94
CA ILE A 31 9.79 -5.96 -3.29
C ILE A 31 9.56 -6.01 -1.78
N TYR A 32 8.39 -6.46 -1.34
CA TYR A 32 8.00 -6.55 0.07
C TYR A 32 8.86 -7.58 0.80
N GLN A 33 9.10 -8.73 0.17
CA GLN A 33 10.00 -9.74 0.71
C GLN A 33 11.45 -9.21 0.77
N GLY A 34 11.89 -8.46 -0.24
CA GLY A 34 13.17 -7.76 -0.24
C GLY A 34 13.28 -6.73 0.91
N ALA A 35 12.22 -5.96 1.12
CA ALA A 35 12.10 -5.01 2.21
C ALA A 35 12.15 -5.71 3.57
N SER A 36 11.53 -6.89 3.71
CA SER A 36 11.62 -7.71 4.91
C SER A 36 13.06 -8.07 5.29
N TYR A 37 13.93 -8.41 4.32
CA TYR A 37 15.35 -8.64 4.61
C TYR A 37 16.07 -7.37 5.07
N LEU A 38 15.83 -6.24 4.41
CA LEU A 38 16.41 -4.97 4.80
C LEU A 38 15.92 -4.51 6.19
N TYR A 39 14.66 -4.80 6.52
CA TYR A 39 14.11 -4.58 7.86
C TYR A 39 14.84 -5.38 8.91
N TYR A 40 15.13 -6.67 8.68
CA TYR A 40 15.90 -7.47 9.63
C TYR A 40 17.32 -6.94 9.83
N ALA A 41 17.97 -6.49 8.76
CA ALA A 41 19.28 -5.85 8.85
C ALA A 41 19.24 -4.56 9.69
N LEU A 42 18.21 -3.73 9.51
CA LEU A 42 18.01 -2.52 10.31
C LEU A 42 17.64 -2.84 11.77
N ALA A 43 16.78 -3.84 11.98
CA ALA A 43 16.32 -4.29 13.28
C ALA A 43 17.41 -4.96 14.13
N ALA A 44 18.51 -5.39 13.49
CA ALA A 44 19.72 -5.85 14.18
C ALA A 44 20.56 -4.71 14.77
N THR A 45 20.21 -3.44 14.49
CA THR A 45 20.90 -2.26 15.01
C THR A 45 20.11 -1.56 16.12
N PHE A 46 20.68 -0.48 16.68
CA PHE A 46 19.98 0.38 17.66
C PHE A 46 18.73 1.08 17.09
N LEU A 47 18.52 1.06 15.77
CA LEU A 47 17.36 1.64 15.10
C LEU A 47 16.13 0.72 15.09
N LYS A 48 16.19 -0.46 15.73
CA LYS A 48 15.08 -1.42 15.77
C LYS A 48 13.70 -0.81 16.03
N PRO A 49 13.51 0.11 17.01
CA PRO A 49 12.18 0.65 17.28
C PRO A 49 11.64 1.51 16.12
N TYR A 50 12.52 2.10 15.32
CA TYR A 50 12.17 2.98 14.19
C TYR A 50 12.15 2.25 12.85
N ALA A 51 12.76 1.07 12.78
CA ALA A 51 12.92 0.31 11.54
C ALA A 51 11.58 -0.03 10.88
N ASN A 52 10.56 -0.37 11.68
CA ASN A 52 9.24 -0.68 11.16
C ASN A 52 8.61 0.55 10.48
N ASP A 53 8.51 1.69 11.18
CA ASP A 53 7.92 2.92 10.67
C ASP A 53 8.68 3.51 9.48
N LEU A 54 10.01 3.38 9.46
CA LEU A 54 10.84 3.82 8.34
C LEU A 54 10.55 3.03 7.07
N MET A 55 10.30 1.74 7.20
CA MET A 55 10.13 0.83 6.06
C MET A 55 8.67 0.63 5.66
N LEU A 56 7.72 1.02 6.52
CA LEU A 56 6.28 0.87 6.28
C LEU A 56 5.83 1.43 4.93
N GLY A 57 6.42 2.56 4.50
CA GLY A 57 6.20 3.14 3.17
C GLY A 57 6.37 2.16 2.01
N ILE A 58 7.35 1.25 2.09
CA ILE A 58 7.65 0.30 1.01
C ILE A 58 6.55 -0.75 0.91
N TRP A 59 6.03 -1.23 2.03
CA TRP A 59 4.99 -2.25 2.09
C TRP A 59 3.56 -1.75 1.80
N LEU A 60 3.36 -0.47 1.52
CA LEU A 60 2.04 0.08 1.16
C LEU A 60 1.99 0.63 -0.27
N MET A 61 3.02 0.40 -1.07
CA MET A 61 3.13 0.99 -2.41
C MET A 61 2.17 0.36 -3.42
N ALA A 62 1.81 -0.92 -3.24
CA ALA A 62 1.04 -1.67 -4.23
C ALA A 62 -0.38 -1.13 -4.37
N GLY A 63 -1.04 -0.80 -3.26
CA GLY A 63 -2.42 -0.31 -3.25
C GLY A 63 -2.59 0.99 -4.03
N PRO A 64 -1.93 2.10 -3.64
CA PRO A 64 -2.09 3.37 -4.32
C PRO A 64 -1.64 3.36 -5.77
N LEU A 65 -0.63 2.56 -6.12
CA LEU A 65 -0.26 2.39 -7.53
C LEU A 65 -1.38 1.70 -8.31
N ALA A 66 -1.94 0.61 -7.78
CA ALA A 66 -3.07 -0.08 -8.41
C ALA A 66 -4.28 0.87 -8.58
N ALA A 67 -4.59 1.68 -7.56
CA ALA A 67 -5.67 2.65 -7.62
C ALA A 67 -5.45 3.73 -8.68
N ILE A 68 -4.25 4.32 -8.80
CA ILE A 68 -4.01 5.37 -9.79
C ILE A 68 -4.02 4.84 -11.22
N LEU A 69 -3.46 3.64 -11.44
CA LEU A 69 -3.34 3.07 -12.77
C LEU A 69 -4.68 2.51 -13.26
N LEU A 70 -5.37 1.72 -12.45
CA LEU A 70 -6.64 1.10 -12.83
C LEU A 70 -7.83 2.05 -12.67
N LYS A 71 -7.75 3.01 -11.75
CA LYS A 71 -8.83 3.97 -11.43
C LYS A 71 -10.15 3.29 -11.11
N ARG A 72 -10.11 2.09 -10.52
CA ARG A 72 -11.29 1.30 -10.13
C ARG A 72 -11.51 1.38 -8.62
N ARG A 73 -12.77 1.19 -8.21
CA ARG A 73 -13.13 1.00 -6.80
C ARG A 73 -12.59 -0.34 -6.30
N GLY A 74 -11.97 -0.34 -5.13
CA GLY A 74 -11.34 -1.52 -4.52
C GLY A 74 -9.96 -1.84 -5.09
N ALA A 75 -9.43 -1.03 -6.01
CA ALA A 75 -8.13 -1.30 -6.60
C ALA A 75 -6.98 -1.13 -5.59
N ALA A 76 -7.06 -0.18 -4.65
CA ALA A 76 -6.03 -0.04 -3.63
C ALA A 76 -6.07 -1.23 -2.66
N PHE A 77 -7.26 -1.60 -2.20
CA PHE A 77 -7.42 -2.77 -1.33
C PHE A 77 -6.89 -4.05 -1.99
N LEU A 78 -7.32 -4.34 -3.21
CA LEU A 78 -6.92 -5.56 -3.92
C LEU A 78 -5.44 -5.56 -4.28
N GLY A 79 -4.88 -4.43 -4.70
CA GLY A 79 -3.45 -4.31 -5.00
C GLY A 79 -2.60 -4.67 -3.79
N GLU A 80 -2.94 -4.10 -2.63
CA GLU A 80 -2.20 -4.32 -1.39
C GLU A 80 -2.38 -5.74 -0.84
N PHE A 81 -3.62 -6.21 -0.79
CA PHE A 81 -3.92 -7.54 -0.28
C PHE A 81 -3.28 -8.66 -1.12
N LEU A 82 -3.30 -8.52 -2.45
CA LEU A 82 -2.66 -9.49 -3.34
C LEU A 82 -1.14 -9.42 -3.26
N ALA A 83 -0.55 -8.22 -3.12
CA ALA A 83 0.91 -8.07 -2.92
C ALA A 83 1.36 -8.73 -1.60
N ALA A 84 0.63 -8.52 -0.51
CA ALA A 84 0.89 -9.18 0.76
C ALA A 84 0.69 -10.71 0.70
N THR A 85 -0.29 -11.17 -0.10
CA THR A 85 -0.47 -12.60 -0.40
C THR A 85 0.74 -13.16 -1.15
N ALA A 86 1.24 -12.44 -2.16
CA ALA A 86 2.43 -12.85 -2.91
C ALA A 86 3.68 -12.88 -2.02
N GLU A 87 3.86 -11.89 -1.14
CA GLU A 87 4.94 -11.90 -0.14
C GLU A 87 4.86 -13.13 0.77
N MET A 88 3.68 -13.47 1.28
CA MET A 88 3.47 -14.67 2.09
C MET A 88 3.89 -15.94 1.34
N LEU A 89 3.52 -16.07 0.06
CA LEU A 89 3.87 -17.22 -0.77
C LEU A 89 5.37 -17.30 -1.08
N LEU A 90 6.11 -16.20 -0.99
CA LEU A 90 7.56 -16.13 -1.15
C LEU A 90 8.34 -16.47 0.13
N PHE A 91 7.71 -17.25 1.03
CA PHE A 91 8.26 -17.68 2.31
C PHE A 91 8.62 -16.52 3.24
N SER A 92 7.71 -15.54 3.38
CA SER A 92 7.86 -14.48 4.39
C SER A 92 7.89 -15.06 5.81
N SER A 93 8.75 -14.52 6.67
CA SER A 93 8.83 -14.95 8.07
C SER A 93 7.57 -14.61 8.87
N TRP A 94 6.74 -13.70 8.35
CA TRP A 94 5.48 -13.27 8.97
C TRP A 94 4.30 -14.19 8.56
N GLY A 95 4.46 -14.97 7.49
CA GLY A 95 3.49 -15.95 7.04
C GLY A 95 2.07 -15.37 6.88
N ALA A 96 1.08 -16.05 7.43
CA ALA A 96 -0.33 -15.65 7.33
C ALA A 96 -0.66 -14.28 7.97
N ALA A 97 0.20 -13.77 8.87
CA ALA A 97 0.00 -12.45 9.45
C ALA A 97 0.03 -11.34 8.38
N ASN A 98 0.77 -11.54 7.29
CA ASN A 98 0.82 -10.61 6.16
C ASN A 98 -0.54 -10.42 5.49
N LEU A 99 -1.40 -11.43 5.49
CA LEU A 99 -2.76 -11.29 4.93
C LEU A 99 -3.61 -10.35 5.78
N ILE A 100 -3.47 -10.42 7.10
CA ILE A 100 -4.21 -9.57 8.03
C ILE A 100 -3.72 -8.12 7.91
N THR A 101 -2.41 -7.91 7.96
CA THR A 101 -1.82 -6.57 7.84
C THR A 101 -2.06 -5.99 6.45
N GLY A 102 -1.92 -6.78 5.38
CA GLY A 102 -2.21 -6.36 4.01
C GLY A 102 -3.67 -6.01 3.78
N ALA A 103 -4.62 -6.75 4.37
CA ALA A 103 -6.03 -6.38 4.32
C ALA A 103 -6.32 -5.06 5.04
N LEU A 104 -5.70 -4.86 6.22
CA LEU A 104 -5.84 -3.63 7.00
C LEU A 104 -5.23 -2.43 6.28
N GLN A 105 -4.01 -2.58 5.76
CA GLN A 105 -3.28 -1.56 4.99
C GLN A 105 -4.01 -1.21 3.69
N GLY A 106 -4.44 -2.22 2.94
CA GLY A 106 -5.24 -2.03 1.73
C GLY A 106 -6.54 -1.30 2.01
N SER A 107 -7.20 -1.61 3.13
CA SER A 107 -8.44 -0.93 3.53
C SER A 107 -8.17 0.53 3.89
N ALA A 108 -7.11 0.78 4.64
CA ALA A 108 -6.71 2.14 5.02
C ALA A 108 -6.36 3.00 3.80
N SER A 109 -5.63 2.42 2.85
CA SER A 109 -5.30 3.09 1.59
C SER A 109 -6.55 3.39 0.77
N GLU A 110 -7.45 2.39 0.61
CA GLU A 110 -8.70 2.54 -0.13
C GLU A 110 -9.61 3.63 0.47
N LEU A 111 -9.63 3.79 1.80
CA LEU A 111 -10.39 4.86 2.47
C LEU A 111 -9.96 6.26 2.00
N GLY A 112 -8.68 6.47 1.70
CA GLY A 112 -8.19 7.73 1.13
C GLY A 112 -8.76 8.03 -0.27
N PHE A 113 -8.92 7.00 -1.11
CA PHE A 113 -9.54 7.15 -2.43
C PHE A 113 -11.07 7.26 -2.34
N LEU A 114 -11.69 6.54 -1.40
CA LEU A 114 -13.13 6.56 -1.13
C LEU A 114 -13.59 7.94 -0.67
N THR A 115 -12.85 8.60 0.21
CA THR A 115 -13.16 9.95 0.71
C THR A 115 -13.05 11.02 -0.40
N CYS A 116 -12.24 10.79 -1.43
CA CYS A 116 -12.24 11.58 -2.67
C CYS A 116 -13.38 11.20 -3.64
N GLY A 117 -14.26 10.26 -3.26
CA GLY A 117 -15.40 9.80 -4.03
C GLY A 117 -15.03 9.07 -5.33
N TYR A 118 -13.78 8.61 -5.47
CA TYR A 118 -13.21 8.09 -6.72
C TYR A 118 -13.29 9.04 -7.91
N LYS A 119 -13.49 10.34 -7.65
CA LYS A 119 -13.58 11.36 -8.71
C LYS A 119 -12.21 11.86 -9.13
N ASN A 120 -11.20 11.68 -8.29
CA ASN A 120 -9.84 12.12 -8.54
C ASN A 120 -8.85 11.08 -8.02
N PHE A 121 -8.02 10.54 -8.92
CA PHE A 121 -6.94 9.60 -8.60
C PHE A 121 -5.56 10.27 -8.70
N GLY A 122 -5.51 11.59 -8.49
CA GLY A 122 -4.28 12.37 -8.51
C GLY A 122 -3.67 12.57 -7.12
N LYS A 123 -2.88 13.63 -6.99
CA LYS A 123 -2.15 13.97 -5.75
C LYS A 123 -3.03 14.03 -4.50
N LYS A 124 -4.26 14.56 -4.61
CA LYS A 124 -5.16 14.73 -3.47
C LYS A 124 -5.56 13.38 -2.84
N ALA A 125 -5.93 12.40 -3.67
CA ALA A 125 -6.31 11.07 -3.18
C ALA A 125 -5.12 10.30 -2.63
N LEU A 126 -3.93 10.46 -3.23
CA LEU A 126 -2.69 9.92 -2.69
C LEU A 126 -2.37 10.48 -1.29
N THR A 127 -2.42 11.79 -1.12
CA THR A 127 -2.16 12.41 0.19
C THR A 127 -3.16 11.92 1.24
N LEU A 128 -4.43 11.77 0.87
CA LEU A 128 -5.45 11.22 1.77
C LEU A 128 -5.17 9.74 2.09
N SER A 129 -4.81 8.92 1.10
CA SER A 129 -4.38 7.53 1.29
C SER A 129 -3.25 7.45 2.31
N VAL A 130 -2.21 8.28 2.15
CA VAL A 130 -1.08 8.36 3.10
C VAL A 130 -1.55 8.67 4.52
N ILE A 131 -2.44 9.65 4.70
CA ILE A 131 -2.94 10.04 6.03
C ILE A 131 -3.75 8.92 6.67
N PHE A 132 -4.67 8.29 5.93
CA PHE A 132 -5.49 7.19 6.45
C PHE A 132 -4.63 5.95 6.73
N SER A 133 -3.73 5.59 5.82
CA SER A 133 -2.77 4.51 6.01
C SER A 133 -1.90 4.72 7.24
N ALA A 134 -1.36 5.92 7.43
CA ALA A 134 -0.57 6.26 8.62
C ALA A 134 -1.38 6.10 9.90
N GLY A 135 -2.60 6.65 9.95
CA GLY A 135 -3.46 6.58 11.13
C GLY A 135 -3.90 5.16 11.48
N VAL A 136 -4.43 4.42 10.51
CA VAL A 136 -4.99 3.08 10.73
C VAL A 136 -3.89 2.08 11.09
N THR A 137 -2.75 2.11 10.37
CA THR A 137 -1.63 1.23 10.71
C THR A 137 -1.02 1.58 12.07
N PHE A 138 -0.97 2.86 12.44
CA PHE A 138 -0.41 3.26 13.73
C PHE A 138 -1.31 2.83 14.88
N ILE A 139 -2.63 2.92 14.71
CA ILE A 139 -3.60 2.37 15.66
C ILE A 139 -3.43 0.86 15.77
N TRP A 140 -3.25 0.15 14.66
CA TRP A 140 -3.00 -1.29 14.67
C TRP A 140 -1.73 -1.63 15.46
N ASP A 141 -0.61 -0.96 15.19
CA ASP A 141 0.65 -1.16 15.91
C ASP A 141 0.57 -0.74 17.37
N TYR A 142 -0.29 0.25 17.69
CA TYR A 142 -0.58 0.63 19.07
C TYR A 142 -1.03 -0.57 19.91
N PHE A 143 -1.94 -1.38 19.37
CA PHE A 143 -2.48 -2.55 20.06
C PHE A 143 -1.65 -3.82 19.86
N GLN A 144 -1.17 -4.06 18.65
CA GLN A 144 -0.52 -5.33 18.28
C GLN A 144 0.98 -5.35 18.60
N SER A 145 1.66 -4.23 18.37
CA SER A 145 3.13 -4.14 18.40
C SER A 145 3.67 -3.63 19.75
N GLY A 146 2.80 -3.51 20.76
CA GLY A 146 3.20 -3.19 22.14
C GLY A 146 3.61 -1.73 22.37
N TYR A 147 3.25 -0.83 21.45
CA TYR A 147 3.51 0.61 21.54
C TYR A 147 2.91 1.26 22.79
N GLN A 148 1.96 0.61 23.46
CA GLN A 148 1.43 1.00 24.77
C GLN A 148 2.52 1.21 25.85
N ALA A 149 3.64 0.50 25.74
CA ALA A 149 4.75 0.62 26.68
C ALA A 149 5.66 1.83 26.41
N TYR A 150 5.49 2.53 25.28
CA TYR A 150 6.38 3.63 24.90
C TYR A 150 5.91 4.98 25.45
N PRO A 151 6.85 5.87 25.83
CA PRO A 151 6.50 7.22 26.24
C PRO A 151 5.88 7.99 25.08
N LEU A 152 5.01 8.96 25.39
CA LEU A 152 4.31 9.77 24.39
C LEU A 152 5.26 10.44 23.39
N SER A 153 6.44 10.89 23.85
CA SER A 153 7.46 11.47 22.98
C SER A 153 7.93 10.52 21.88
N MET A 154 8.11 9.24 22.21
CA MET A 154 8.52 8.21 21.25
C MET A 154 7.37 7.84 20.31
N LEU A 155 6.12 7.82 20.78
CA LEU A 155 4.97 7.60 19.91
C LEU A 155 4.82 8.69 18.85
N LEU A 156 5.05 9.95 19.24
CA LEU A 156 5.02 11.08 18.31
C LEU A 156 6.14 11.00 17.26
N THR A 157 7.35 10.58 17.67
CA THR A 157 8.45 10.41 16.71
C THR A 157 8.20 9.26 15.76
N LEU A 158 7.70 8.11 16.23
CA LEU A 158 7.34 6.97 15.40
C LEU A 158 6.25 7.35 14.38
N PHE A 159 5.18 8.00 14.84
CA PHE A 159 4.13 8.47 13.95
C PHE A 159 4.64 9.48 12.90
N GLY A 160 5.51 10.41 13.31
CA GLY A 160 6.15 11.36 12.39
C GLY A 160 7.01 10.68 11.33
N ILE A 161 7.83 9.71 11.73
CA ILE A 161 8.66 8.91 10.82
C ILE A 161 7.80 8.09 9.86
N ARG A 162 6.74 7.46 10.36
CA ARG A 162 5.78 6.71 9.55
C ARG A 162 5.12 7.58 8.50
N LEU A 163 4.63 8.75 8.90
CA LEU A 163 4.03 9.72 7.98
C LEU A 163 5.03 10.14 6.89
N LEU A 164 6.29 10.40 7.25
CA LEU A 164 7.32 10.77 6.28
C LEU A 164 7.63 9.63 5.31
N SER A 165 7.74 8.40 5.81
CA SER A 165 7.98 7.22 4.98
C SER A 165 6.84 7.01 3.98
N LEU A 166 5.59 6.96 4.47
CA LEU A 166 4.41 6.81 3.61
C LEU A 166 4.28 7.99 2.63
N ALA A 167 4.48 9.23 3.07
CA ALA A 167 4.42 10.39 2.18
C ALA A 167 5.44 10.30 1.03
N PHE A 168 6.64 9.80 1.32
CA PHE A 168 7.69 9.63 0.33
C PHE A 168 7.38 8.47 -0.64
N PHE A 169 7.22 7.25 -0.13
CA PHE A 169 7.05 6.05 -0.96
C PHE A 169 5.67 6.00 -1.61
N ASP A 170 4.63 6.17 -0.80
CA ASP A 170 3.25 5.95 -1.22
C ASP A 170 2.63 7.20 -1.86
N GLY A 171 3.07 8.38 -1.44
CA GLY A 171 2.67 9.67 -2.03
C GLY A 171 3.51 10.06 -3.24
N VAL A 172 4.77 10.45 -3.00
CA VAL A 172 5.62 11.09 -4.02
C VAL A 172 6.08 10.09 -5.08
N LEU A 173 6.63 8.95 -4.66
CA LEU A 173 7.22 7.98 -5.58
C LEU A 173 6.14 7.32 -6.46
N ILE A 174 5.00 6.90 -5.89
CA ILE A 174 3.86 6.41 -6.68
C ILE A 174 3.36 7.44 -7.70
N TYR A 175 3.24 8.71 -7.30
CA TYR A 175 2.85 9.75 -8.25
C TYR A 175 3.84 9.89 -9.42
N GLN A 176 5.14 9.78 -9.16
CA GLN A 176 6.16 9.83 -10.18
C GLN A 176 6.12 8.59 -11.09
N ILE A 177 5.98 7.39 -10.53
CA ILE A 177 5.83 6.14 -11.28
C ILE A 177 4.62 6.23 -12.21
N ALA A 178 3.46 6.63 -11.69
CA ALA A 178 2.24 6.79 -12.49
C ALA A 178 2.44 7.80 -13.64
N LYS A 179 3.15 8.90 -13.39
CA LYS A 179 3.49 9.88 -14.42
C LYS A 179 4.41 9.28 -15.50
N LEU A 180 5.41 8.49 -15.13
CA LEU A 180 6.32 7.83 -16.07
C LEU A 180 5.60 6.78 -16.92
N VAL A 181 4.76 5.94 -16.31
CA VAL A 181 3.95 4.94 -17.02
C VAL A 181 3.02 5.62 -18.03
N SER A 182 2.39 6.74 -17.65
CA SER A 182 1.55 7.51 -18.58
C SER A 182 2.33 8.07 -19.78
N LYS A 183 3.58 8.50 -19.58
CA LYS A 183 4.46 9.00 -20.64
C LYS A 183 4.95 7.90 -21.58
N ALA A 184 5.18 6.70 -21.05
CA ALA A 184 5.62 5.54 -21.82
C ALA A 184 4.53 4.99 -22.78
N LYS A 185 3.31 5.55 -22.77
CA LYS A 185 2.14 5.11 -23.55
C LYS A 185 1.80 3.63 -23.37
N VAL A 186 2.22 3.02 -22.25
CA VAL A 186 1.82 1.67 -21.88
C VAL A 186 0.32 1.70 -21.58
N ARG A 187 -0.47 1.00 -22.39
CA ARG A 187 -1.91 0.88 -22.17
C ARG A 187 -2.15 -0.16 -21.08
N VAL A 188 -2.47 0.31 -19.88
CA VAL A 188 -2.94 -0.50 -18.74
C VAL A 188 -4.44 -0.78 -18.90
#